data_AF-A0A8T7JZH8-F1
#
_entry.id   AF-A0A8T7JZH8-F1
#
_cell.length_a   1.000
_cell.length_b   1.000
_cell.length_c   1.000
_cell.angle_alpha   90.00
_cell.angle_beta   90.00
_cell.angle_gamma   90.00
#
_symmetry.space_group_name_H-M   'P 1'
#
loop_
_entity.id
_entity.type
_entity.pdbx_description
1 polymer ?
#
loop_
_entity_poly.entity_id
_entity_poly.type
_entity_poly.pdbx_seq_one_letter_code
_entity_poly.pdbx_strand_id
1 'polypeptide(L)'
;MQTPQEFFRLVLLTVVGQAFAAAGYMLEERPVQWAAGQVRFVRALADGLYGFIEFQALVYSDTEWSSRQPARFRVTLIRSDSPNASAPSQHAQYARRTLSALVVQDFGVAILPSADHWWTYRDTDTLGRALAEAGHLAVGYGMPWLAGELTPPSG
;
A
#
# COMPACT_ATOMS: atom_id res chain seq x y z
N MET A 1 -17.67 16.63 -10.76
CA MET A 1 -16.31 17.01 -10.29
C MET A 1 -15.67 15.75 -9.72
N GLN A 2 -14.43 15.47 -10.11
CA GLN A 2 -13.67 14.33 -9.57
C GLN A 2 -13.06 14.72 -8.23
N THR A 3 -13.21 13.90 -7.20
CA THR A 3 -12.61 14.15 -5.88
C THR A 3 -11.11 13.85 -5.90
N PRO A 4 -10.30 14.47 -5.03
CA PRO A 4 -8.86 14.17 -4.95
C PRO A 4 -8.57 12.69 -4.64
N GLN A 5 -9.44 12.02 -3.89
CA GLN A 5 -9.36 10.60 -3.59
C GLN A 5 -9.61 9.73 -4.84
N GLU A 6 -10.61 10.09 -5.64
CA GLU A 6 -10.86 9.43 -6.93
C GLU A 6 -9.70 9.62 -7.90
N PHE A 7 -9.10 10.82 -7.91
CA PHE A 7 -7.90 11.11 -8.67
C PHE A 7 -6.72 10.23 -8.26
N PHE A 8 -6.42 10.17 -6.96
CA PHE A 8 -5.39 9.27 -6.44
C PHE A 8 -5.63 7.81 -6.86
N ARG A 9 -6.86 7.31 -6.71
CA ARG A 9 -7.23 5.94 -7.08
C ARG A 9 -7.01 5.67 -8.57
N LEU A 10 -7.39 6.60 -9.45
CA LEU A 10 -7.22 6.42 -10.89
C LEU A 10 -5.74 6.34 -11.27
N VAL A 11 -4.90 7.25 -10.76
CA VAL A 11 -3.45 7.21 -11.02
C VAL A 11 -2.83 5.93 -10.43
N LEU A 12 -3.21 5.53 -9.22
CA LEU A 12 -2.79 4.27 -8.61
C LEU A 12 -3.09 3.06 -9.52
N LEU A 13 -4.32 2.94 -10.02
CA LEU A 13 -4.70 1.83 -10.89
C LEU A 13 -3.95 1.86 -12.23
N THR A 14 -3.69 3.04 -12.79
CA THR A 14 -2.89 3.17 -14.00
C THR A 14 -1.43 2.76 -13.79
N VAL A 15 -0.82 3.14 -12.66
CA VAL A 15 0.61 2.94 -12.42
C VAL A 15 0.92 1.52 -11.94
N VAL A 16 0.17 0.98 -10.97
CA VAL A 16 0.49 -0.33 -10.37
C VAL A 16 -0.54 -1.42 -10.67
N GLY A 17 -1.73 -1.06 -11.17
CA GLY A 17 -2.86 -1.99 -11.27
C GLY A 17 -2.56 -3.21 -12.15
N GLN A 18 -1.91 -3.02 -13.29
CA GLN A 18 -1.53 -4.13 -14.18
C GLN A 18 -0.51 -5.06 -13.53
N ALA A 19 0.52 -4.52 -12.88
CA ALA A 19 1.53 -5.31 -12.20
C ALA A 19 0.92 -6.13 -11.04
N PHE A 20 0.00 -5.52 -10.29
CA PHE A 20 -0.67 -6.17 -9.18
C PHE A 20 -1.62 -7.27 -9.66
N ALA A 21 -2.41 -7.00 -10.71
CA ALA A 21 -3.28 -8.00 -11.32
C ALA A 21 -2.48 -9.19 -11.88
N ALA A 22 -1.34 -8.93 -12.53
CA ALA A 22 -0.44 -9.99 -13.01
C ALA A 22 0.12 -10.85 -11.86
N ALA A 23 0.32 -10.25 -10.69
CA ALA A 23 0.70 -10.96 -9.46
C ALA A 23 -0.49 -11.59 -8.71
N GLY A 24 -1.70 -11.58 -9.28
CA GLY A 24 -2.91 -12.16 -8.71
C GLY A 24 -3.61 -11.32 -7.63
N TYR A 25 -3.21 -10.05 -7.46
CA TYR A 25 -3.85 -9.10 -6.56
C TYR A 25 -4.96 -8.35 -7.27
N MET A 26 -6.20 -8.54 -6.81
CA MET A 26 -7.40 -7.91 -7.35
C MET A 26 -7.77 -6.68 -6.53
N LEU A 27 -8.27 -5.64 -7.20
CA LEU A 27 -8.82 -4.46 -6.51
C LEU A 27 -10.06 -4.85 -5.71
N GLU A 28 -10.09 -4.46 -4.44
CA GLU A 28 -11.26 -4.66 -3.59
C GLU A 28 -12.29 -3.52 -3.82
N GLU A 29 -13.50 -3.88 -4.26
CA GLU A 29 -14.57 -2.92 -4.53
C GLU A 29 -15.23 -2.42 -3.24
N ARG A 30 -14.74 -1.28 -2.75
CA ARG A 30 -15.17 -0.68 -1.49
C ARG A 30 -15.38 0.84 -1.65
N PRO A 31 -16.49 1.28 -2.27
CA PRO A 31 -16.71 2.69 -2.62
C PRO A 31 -16.62 3.66 -1.44
N VAL A 32 -17.11 3.27 -0.27
CA VAL A 32 -17.05 4.08 0.96
C VAL A 32 -15.60 4.29 1.42
N GLN A 33 -14.78 3.23 1.39
CA GLN A 33 -13.37 3.29 1.77
C GLN A 33 -12.55 4.06 0.72
N TRP A 34 -12.88 3.93 -0.56
CA TRP A 34 -12.27 4.72 -1.63
C TRP A 34 -12.51 6.22 -1.43
N ALA A 35 -13.74 6.60 -1.05
CA ALA A 35 -14.06 7.99 -0.72
C ALA A 35 -13.25 8.51 0.48
N ALA A 36 -12.84 7.63 1.41
CA ALA A 36 -11.94 7.95 2.52
C ALA A 36 -10.44 7.89 2.16
N GLY A 37 -10.09 7.71 0.88
CA GLY A 37 -8.70 7.65 0.40
C GLY A 37 -8.01 6.31 0.65
N GLN A 38 -8.76 5.26 0.99
CA GLN A 38 -8.23 3.92 1.24
C GLN A 38 -8.52 3.02 0.04
N VAL A 39 -7.47 2.57 -0.65
CA VAL A 39 -7.56 1.64 -1.78
C VAL A 39 -6.82 0.36 -1.44
N ARG A 40 -7.46 -0.79 -1.61
CA ARG A 40 -6.90 -2.08 -1.21
C ARG A 40 -6.91 -3.07 -2.37
N PHE A 41 -5.82 -3.82 -2.48
CA PHE A 41 -5.74 -5.00 -3.33
C PHE A 41 -5.65 -6.25 -2.46
N VAL A 42 -6.26 -7.34 -2.91
CA VAL A 42 -6.34 -8.61 -2.20
C VAL A 42 -5.96 -9.77 -3.11
N ARG A 43 -5.23 -10.73 -2.56
CA ARG A 43 -4.93 -12.02 -3.20
C ARG A 43 -5.16 -13.14 -2.19
N ALA A 44 -5.79 -14.23 -2.61
CA ALA A 44 -5.78 -15.47 -1.87
C ALA A 44 -4.36 -16.09 -1.94
N LEU A 45 -3.84 -16.47 -0.77
CA LEU A 45 -2.55 -17.12 -0.59
C LEU A 45 -2.76 -18.61 -0.27
N ALA A 46 -1.67 -19.34 -0.03
CA ALA A 46 -1.73 -20.71 0.45
C ALA A 46 -2.38 -20.79 1.85
N ASP A 47 -2.78 -22.02 2.24
CA ASP A 47 -3.26 -22.34 3.59
C ASP A 47 -4.47 -21.52 4.07
N GLY A 48 -5.30 -21.04 3.13
CA GLY A 48 -6.49 -20.25 3.44
C GLY A 48 -6.20 -18.81 3.89
N LEU A 49 -4.96 -18.33 3.70
CA LEU A 49 -4.58 -16.96 4.00
C LEU A 49 -4.92 -16.01 2.86
N TYR A 50 -4.96 -14.73 3.21
CA TYR A 50 -5.16 -13.61 2.29
C TYR A 50 -4.03 -12.61 2.48
N GLY A 51 -3.48 -12.14 1.36
CA GLY A 51 -2.53 -11.05 1.30
C GLY A 51 -3.23 -9.77 0.87
N PHE A 52 -3.03 -8.69 1.60
CA PHE A 52 -3.59 -7.38 1.29
C PHE A 52 -2.49 -6.34 1.14
N ILE A 53 -2.62 -5.49 0.12
CA ILE A 53 -1.81 -4.30 -0.09
C ILE A 53 -2.75 -3.10 -0.03
N GLU A 54 -2.61 -2.31 1.03
CA GLU A 54 -3.50 -1.20 1.35
C GLU A 54 -2.78 0.14 1.19
N PHE A 55 -3.27 0.97 0.29
CA PHE A 55 -2.87 2.35 0.13
C PHE A 55 -3.81 3.25 0.93
N GLN A 56 -3.27 4.03 1.87
CA GLN A 56 -4.00 5.08 2.55
C GLN A 56 -3.46 6.43 2.11
N ALA A 57 -4.25 7.16 1.31
CA ALA A 57 -3.97 8.53 0.93
C ALA A 57 -4.55 9.50 1.98
N LEU A 58 -3.77 10.54 2.30
CA LEU A 58 -4.20 11.72 3.04
C LEU A 58 -4.04 12.91 2.09
N VAL A 59 -5.15 13.39 1.56
CA VAL A 59 -5.19 14.50 0.62
C VAL A 59 -5.68 15.75 1.35
N TYR A 60 -4.83 16.77 1.41
CA TYR A 60 -5.19 18.04 2.00
C TYR A 60 -5.88 18.89 0.93
N SER A 61 -7.15 19.23 1.16
CA SER A 61 -7.86 20.21 0.33
C SER A 61 -7.35 21.61 0.65
N ASP A 62 -7.01 22.41 -0.36
CA ASP A 62 -6.57 23.79 -0.19
C ASP A 62 -7.63 24.62 0.57
N THR A 63 -7.36 24.84 1.86
CA THR A 63 -7.94 25.90 2.67
C THR A 63 -6.89 27.00 2.83
N GLU A 64 -7.29 28.23 3.13
CA GLU A 64 -6.35 29.35 3.37
C GLU A 64 -5.23 28.99 4.38
N TRP A 65 -5.47 28.03 5.28
CA TRP A 65 -4.50 27.52 6.27
C TRP A 65 -3.69 26.28 5.86
N SER A 66 -4.13 25.46 4.90
CA SER A 66 -3.36 24.28 4.44
C SER A 66 -2.44 24.58 3.26
N SER A 67 -2.44 25.82 2.78
CA SER A 67 -1.71 26.26 1.61
C SER A 67 -0.23 25.87 1.72
N ARG A 68 0.17 24.85 0.93
CA ARG A 68 1.51 24.28 0.69
C ARG A 68 1.87 22.91 1.32
N GLN A 69 1.05 22.26 2.14
CA GLN A 69 1.40 20.89 2.56
C GLN A 69 1.18 19.88 1.42
N PRO A 70 2.18 19.05 1.06
CA PRO A 70 2.00 18.04 0.03
C PRO A 70 1.01 16.98 0.52
N ALA A 71 0.21 16.45 -0.41
CA ALA A 71 -0.54 15.25 -0.14
C ALA A 71 0.42 14.09 0.08
N ARG A 72 -0.02 13.07 0.82
CA ARG A 72 0.83 11.93 1.14
C ARG A 72 0.07 10.63 1.20
N PHE A 73 0.78 9.52 1.06
CA PHE A 73 0.21 8.20 1.25
C PHE A 73 1.19 7.26 1.94
N ARG A 74 0.63 6.19 2.51
CA ARG A 74 1.37 5.05 3.06
C ARG A 74 0.84 3.76 2.48
N VAL A 75 1.69 2.74 2.45
CA VAL A 75 1.33 1.38 2.05
C VAL A 75 1.43 0.45 3.25
N THR A 76 0.36 -0.28 3.54
CA THR A 76 0.31 -1.31 4.59
C THR A 76 0.12 -2.68 3.97
N LEU A 77 0.93 -3.63 4.39
CA LEU A 77 0.88 -5.03 4.02
C LEU A 77 0.21 -5.82 5.15
N ILE A 78 -0.76 -6.65 4.81
CA ILE A 78 -1.50 -7.46 5.80
C ILE A 78 -1.59 -8.90 5.29
N ARG A 79 -1.20 -9.87 6.11
CA ARG A 79 -1.48 -11.29 5.91
C ARG A 79 -2.44 -11.75 7.01
N SER A 80 -3.56 -12.33 6.63
CA SER A 80 -4.62 -12.74 7.56
C SER A 80 -5.34 -13.99 7.07
N ASP A 81 -5.88 -14.78 7.99
CA ASP A 81 -6.82 -15.88 7.72
C ASP A 81 -8.26 -15.37 7.47
N SER A 82 -8.49 -14.07 7.67
CA SER A 82 -9.76 -13.44 7.34
C SER A 82 -9.77 -12.87 5.92
N PRO A 83 -10.86 -13.05 5.15
CA PRO A 83 -11.05 -12.33 3.89
C PRO A 83 -11.26 -10.82 4.09
N ASN A 84 -11.42 -10.36 5.34
CA ASN A 84 -11.50 -8.94 5.68
C ASN A 84 -10.23 -8.49 6.41
N ALA A 85 -9.40 -7.67 5.77
CA ALA A 85 -8.13 -7.19 6.32
C ALA A 85 -8.25 -6.39 7.64
N SER A 86 -9.45 -5.91 7.97
CA SER A 86 -9.74 -5.18 9.22
C SER A 86 -10.24 -6.10 10.35
N ALA A 87 -10.56 -7.35 10.05
CA ALA A 87 -10.99 -8.30 11.08
C ALA A 87 -9.78 -8.75 11.91
N PRO A 88 -9.96 -8.99 13.22
CA PRO A 88 -8.94 -9.63 14.04
C PRO A 88 -8.56 -11.01 13.48
N SER A 89 -7.30 -11.38 13.63
CA SER A 89 -6.77 -12.71 13.30
C SER A 89 -5.97 -13.25 14.48
N GLN A 90 -6.13 -14.54 14.75
CA GLN A 90 -5.30 -15.26 15.73
C GLN A 90 -4.36 -16.26 15.04
N HIS A 91 -4.30 -16.23 13.70
CA HIS A 91 -3.47 -17.15 12.94
C HIS A 91 -1.99 -16.92 13.24
N ALA A 92 -1.21 -18.00 13.40
CA ALA A 92 0.22 -17.90 13.73
C ALA A 92 1.04 -17.12 12.70
N GLN A 93 0.59 -17.12 11.44
CA GLN A 93 1.22 -16.37 10.34
C GLN A 93 0.59 -14.99 10.11
N TYR A 94 -0.36 -14.54 10.95
CA TYR A 94 -0.89 -13.18 10.84
C TYR A 94 0.24 -12.16 10.91
N ALA A 95 0.22 -11.21 9.98
CA ALA A 95 1.23 -10.16 9.93
C ALA A 95 0.61 -8.85 9.45
N ARG A 96 1.06 -7.72 10.03
CA ARG A 96 0.70 -6.38 9.59
C ARG A 96 1.91 -5.46 9.71
N ARG A 97 2.33 -4.86 8.60
CA ARG A 97 3.53 -4.01 8.54
C ARG A 97 3.36 -2.91 7.52
N THR A 98 3.95 -1.73 7.74
CA THR A 98 4.09 -0.75 6.65
C THR A 98 5.15 -1.22 5.68
N LEU A 99 4.97 -0.95 4.38
CA LEU A 99 5.95 -1.33 3.36
C LEU A 99 7.33 -0.68 3.63
N SER A 100 7.32 0.57 4.10
CA SER A 100 8.53 1.30 4.47
C SER A 100 9.28 0.63 5.63
N ALA A 101 8.58 0.18 6.68
CA ALA A 101 9.20 -0.51 7.80
C ALA A 101 9.71 -1.89 7.39
N LEU A 102 8.96 -2.62 6.56
CA LEU A 102 9.41 -3.90 6.03
C LEU A 102 10.77 -3.74 5.32
N VAL A 103 10.88 -2.78 4.40
CA VAL A 103 12.10 -2.59 3.59
C VAL A 103 13.26 -2.06 4.44
N VAL A 104 13.04 -0.99 5.21
CA VAL A 104 14.14 -0.29 5.90
C VAL A 104 14.54 -0.98 7.20
N GLN A 105 13.57 -1.39 8.02
CA GLN A 105 13.84 -1.96 9.32
C GLN A 105 14.04 -3.46 9.25
N ASP A 106 13.15 -4.18 8.56
CA ASP A 106 13.16 -5.64 8.60
C ASP A 106 14.22 -6.21 7.62
N PHE A 107 14.29 -5.68 6.39
CA PHE A 107 15.32 -6.08 5.41
C PHE A 107 16.62 -5.27 5.49
N GLY A 108 16.67 -4.18 6.26
CA GLY A 108 17.88 -3.36 6.41
C GLY A 108 18.29 -2.59 5.15
N VAL A 109 17.37 -2.39 4.19
CA VAL A 109 17.67 -1.74 2.90
C VAL A 109 17.39 -0.25 2.99
N ALA A 110 18.46 0.56 2.97
CA ALA A 110 18.39 2.02 3.05
C ALA A 110 17.98 2.70 1.72
N ILE A 111 16.92 2.21 1.07
CA ILE A 111 16.38 2.80 -0.17
C ILE A 111 15.34 3.90 0.11
N LEU A 112 14.68 3.85 1.27
CA LEU A 112 13.78 4.91 1.75
C LEU A 112 14.43 5.70 2.90
N PRO A 113 14.02 6.97 3.13
CA PRO A 113 14.59 7.80 4.19
C PRO A 113 14.43 7.23 5.61
N SER A 114 13.35 6.49 5.88
CA SER A 114 13.08 5.90 7.19
C SER A 114 12.02 4.78 7.13
N ALA A 115 11.90 4.00 8.21
CA ALA A 115 10.85 2.99 8.39
C ALA A 115 9.44 3.60 8.46
N ASP A 116 9.32 4.86 8.88
CA ASP A 116 8.06 5.61 8.95
C ASP A 116 7.82 6.49 7.72
N HIS A 117 8.46 6.16 6.59
CA HIS A 117 8.35 6.96 5.38
C HIS A 117 6.90 7.06 4.86
N TRP A 118 6.51 8.29 4.55
CA TRP A 118 5.31 8.61 3.78
C TRP A 118 5.74 9.15 2.42
N TRP A 119 5.20 8.56 1.36
CA TRP A 119 5.35 9.11 0.03
C TRP A 119 4.57 10.41 -0.07
N THR A 120 5.20 11.45 -0.61
CA THR A 120 4.58 12.77 -0.76
C THR A 120 4.44 13.14 -2.23
N TYR A 121 3.40 13.88 -2.57
CA TYR A 121 3.14 14.35 -3.92
C TYR A 121 2.38 15.68 -3.91
N ARG A 122 2.51 16.43 -5.01
CA ARG A 122 1.84 17.72 -5.20
C ARG A 122 1.04 17.78 -6.49
N ASP A 123 1.40 16.95 -7.46
CA ASP A 123 0.85 16.92 -8.81
C ASP A 123 0.83 15.47 -9.33
N THR A 124 0.27 15.29 -10.53
CA THR A 124 0.17 13.99 -11.20
C THR A 124 1.52 13.32 -11.40
N ASP A 125 2.55 14.08 -11.76
CA ASP A 125 3.86 13.54 -12.10
C ASP A 125 4.60 13.03 -10.86
N THR A 126 4.61 13.83 -9.79
CA THR A 126 5.18 13.43 -8.50
C THR A 126 4.39 12.28 -7.88
N LEU A 127 3.07 12.25 -8.03
CA LEU A 127 2.24 11.12 -7.63
C LEU A 127 2.60 9.85 -8.40
N GLY A 128 2.72 9.92 -9.73
CA GLY A 128 3.06 8.79 -10.57
C GLY A 128 4.41 8.16 -10.20
N ARG A 129 5.43 8.99 -9.96
CA ARG A 129 6.76 8.53 -9.52
C ARG A 129 6.71 7.88 -8.14
N ALA A 130 6.02 8.50 -7.19
CA ALA A 130 5.89 7.97 -5.84
C ALA A 130 5.14 6.62 -5.83
N LEU A 131 4.06 6.50 -6.61
CA LEU A 131 3.33 5.25 -6.79
C LEU A 131 4.18 4.18 -7.48
N ALA A 132 4.99 4.56 -8.46
CA ALA A 132 5.89 3.63 -9.13
C ALA A 132 6.94 3.10 -8.16
N GLU A 133 7.58 3.94 -7.35
CA GLU A 133 8.54 3.52 -6.32
C GLU A 133 7.90 2.57 -5.30
N ALA A 134 6.75 2.98 -4.72
CA ALA A 134 6.01 2.15 -3.78
C ALA A 134 5.57 0.81 -4.42
N GLY A 135 5.16 0.83 -5.70
CA GLY A 135 4.78 -0.35 -6.47
C GLY A 135 5.94 -1.32 -6.67
N HIS A 136 7.13 -0.81 -7.04
CA HIS A 136 8.33 -1.65 -7.18
C HIS A 136 8.71 -2.31 -5.85
N LEU A 137 8.67 -1.56 -4.74
CA LEU A 137 8.93 -2.11 -3.42
C LEU A 137 7.87 -3.13 -2.99
N ALA A 138 6.59 -2.88 -3.30
CA ALA A 138 5.52 -3.82 -3.04
C ALA A 138 5.72 -5.13 -3.82
N VAL A 139 6.12 -5.07 -5.09
CA VAL A 139 6.40 -6.27 -5.91
C VAL A 139 7.67 -6.99 -5.43
N GLY A 140 8.76 -6.26 -5.17
CA GLY A 140 10.06 -6.86 -4.83
C GLY A 140 10.15 -7.41 -3.40
N TYR A 141 9.50 -6.74 -2.44
CA TYR A 141 9.57 -7.12 -1.02
C TYR A 141 8.20 -7.50 -0.46
N GLY A 142 7.17 -6.69 -0.75
CA GLY A 142 5.86 -6.83 -0.11
C GLY A 142 5.12 -8.12 -0.46
N MET A 143 4.98 -8.43 -1.75
CA MET A 143 4.23 -9.60 -2.23
C MET A 143 4.92 -10.91 -1.83
N PRO A 144 6.23 -11.10 -2.02
CA PRO A 144 6.91 -12.32 -1.57
C PRO A 144 6.87 -12.49 -0.05
N TRP A 145 7.00 -11.40 0.71
CA TRP A 145 6.87 -11.43 2.17
C TRP A 145 5.46 -11.82 2.62
N LEU A 146 4.43 -11.27 1.98
CA LEU A 146 3.04 -11.66 2.20
C LEU A 146 2.84 -13.14 1.86
N ALA A 147 3.38 -13.63 0.75
CA ALA A 147 3.30 -15.05 0.39
C ALA A 147 4.08 -15.97 1.35
N GLY A 148 4.97 -15.43 2.17
CA GLY A 148 5.87 -16.21 3.03
C GLY A 148 7.08 -16.78 2.27
N GLU A 149 7.27 -16.36 1.01
CA GLU A 149 8.37 -16.76 0.13
C GLU A 149 9.65 -15.98 0.41
N LEU A 150 9.52 -14.80 1.03
CA LEU A 150 10.64 -13.95 1.41
C LEU A 150 10.57 -13.63 2.91
N THR A 151 11.60 -14.04 3.64
CA THR A 151 11.75 -13.73 5.06
C THR A 151 12.88 -12.72 5.24
N PRO A 152 12.71 -11.72 6.14
CA PRO A 152 13.83 -10.89 6.56
C PRO A 152 14.99 -11.75 7.07
N PRO A 153 16.25 -11.37 6.82
CA PRO A 153 17.39 -12.10 7.35
C PRO A 153 17.29 -12.14 8.88
N SER A 154 17.48 -13.33 9.45
CA SER A 154 17.68 -13.49 10.90
C SER A 154 18.90 -12.67 11.29
N GLY A 155 18.70 -11.64 12.13
CA GLY A 155 19.79 -10.89 12.73
C GLY A 155 20.68 -11.75 13.62
#